data_AF-A0A2D0A555-F1
#
_entry.id   AF-A0A2D0A555-F1
#
_cell.length_a   1.000
_cell.length_b   1.000
_cell.length_c   1.000
_cell.angle_alpha   90.00
_cell.angle_beta   90.00
_cell.angle_gamma   90.00
#
_symmetry.space_group_name_H-M   'P 1'
#
loop_
_entity.id
_entity.type
_entity.pdbx_description
1 polymer ?
#
loop_
_entity_poly.entity_id
_entity_poly.type
_entity_poly.pdbx_seq_one_letter_code
_entity_poly.pdbx_strand_id
1 'polypeptide(L)'
;MRKLLLLIIISTLFLACQPGNKAKDDAVNFKNVNQQMTKSFSDLNAQDTFKIELNGRKPENMVLVFNIKKAGGKEIYHVQLKGSDLIGDTDPNLDLSKEKDQMTFLKTIADNFFAEDNFLEPAVLPEDKADNYVPDKVLYEELKKSRLNGFKYRLGKENNVYIAWSEKEQKVKIYYKCC
;
A
#
# COMPACT_ATOMS: atom_id res chain seq x y z
N MET A 1 74.93 -26.77 -29.92
CA MET A 1 75.75 -25.62 -29.48
C MET A 1 74.81 -24.67 -28.74
N ARG A 2 74.88 -24.57 -27.40
CA ARG A 2 75.46 -23.40 -26.66
C ARG A 2 74.76 -22.09 -27.09
N LYS A 3 73.99 -21.34 -26.29
CA LYS A 3 74.20 -20.76 -24.94
C LYS A 3 72.89 -20.06 -24.50
N LEU A 4 72.46 -20.16 -23.24
CA LEU A 4 72.68 -19.22 -22.11
C LEU A 4 71.81 -17.92 -22.23
N LEU A 5 70.67 -17.81 -21.54
CA LEU A 5 70.44 -17.24 -20.18
C LEU A 5 70.38 -15.70 -20.18
N LEU A 6 69.26 -15.12 -19.73
CA LEU A 6 69.23 -14.05 -18.72
C LEU A 6 67.79 -13.58 -18.40
N LEU A 7 67.46 -13.72 -17.10
CA LEU A 7 66.38 -13.05 -16.41
C LEU A 7 66.59 -11.53 -16.45
N ILE A 8 65.51 -10.77 -16.65
CA ILE A 8 65.36 -9.43 -16.05
C ILE A 8 63.96 -9.33 -15.46
N ILE A 9 63.95 -9.27 -14.14
CA ILE A 9 62.81 -8.96 -13.26
C ILE A 9 62.62 -7.44 -13.31
N ILE A 10 61.45 -6.98 -13.73
CA ILE A 10 61.03 -5.58 -13.56
C ILE A 10 59.72 -5.61 -12.79
N SER A 11 59.83 -5.59 -11.47
CA SER A 11 58.69 -5.37 -10.57
C SER A 11 58.39 -3.88 -10.55
N THR A 12 57.41 -3.47 -11.36
CA THR A 12 56.86 -2.12 -11.36
C THR A 12 56.13 -1.85 -10.04
N LEU A 13 56.64 -0.88 -9.28
CA LEU A 13 55.97 -0.21 -8.19
C LEU A 13 54.68 0.46 -8.71
N PHE A 14 53.52 -0.12 -8.41
CA PHE A 14 52.26 0.62 -8.46
C PHE A 14 51.97 1.16 -7.06
N LEU A 15 52.24 2.47 -6.92
CA LEU A 15 51.74 3.30 -5.85
C LEU A 15 50.21 3.20 -5.79
N ALA A 16 49.71 2.77 -4.64
CA ALA A 16 48.31 2.84 -4.29
C ALA A 16 47.86 4.31 -4.22
N CYS A 17 46.94 4.70 -5.10
CA CYS A 17 46.05 5.84 -4.91
C CYS A 17 44.64 5.29 -4.74
N GLN A 18 44.14 5.28 -3.50
CA GLN A 18 42.70 5.14 -3.25
C GLN A 18 42.10 6.56 -3.26
N PRO A 19 41.24 6.92 -4.24
CA PRO A 19 40.41 8.09 -4.08
C PRO A 19 39.36 7.76 -3.02
N GLY A 20 39.40 8.50 -1.92
CA GLY A 20 38.40 8.43 -0.87
C GLY A 20 37.03 8.81 -1.44
N ASN A 21 36.22 7.82 -1.76
CA ASN A 21 34.79 8.01 -1.95
C ASN A 21 34.07 7.88 -0.60
N LYS A 22 34.01 9.01 0.10
CA LYS A 22 32.96 9.28 1.07
C LYS A 22 31.65 9.54 0.31
N ALA A 23 30.87 8.49 0.12
CA ALA A 23 29.41 8.47 0.03
C ALA A 23 29.01 7.04 -0.30
N LYS A 24 28.97 6.17 0.72
CA LYS A 24 28.03 5.06 0.62
C LYS A 24 26.69 5.68 0.98
N ASP A 25 25.94 6.01 -0.07
CA ASP A 25 24.48 6.05 -0.01
C ASP A 25 24.06 4.84 0.82
N ASP A 26 23.63 5.07 2.05
CA ASP A 26 22.71 4.18 2.75
C ASP A 26 21.36 4.31 2.03
N ALA A 27 21.34 3.92 0.75
CA ALA A 27 20.11 3.65 0.04
C ALA A 27 19.48 2.47 0.77
N VAL A 28 18.60 2.80 1.73
CA VAL A 28 17.74 1.84 2.41
C VAL A 28 17.15 0.96 1.32
N ASN A 29 17.52 -0.32 1.30
CA ASN A 29 17.05 -1.26 0.30
C ASN A 29 15.56 -1.50 0.56
N PHE A 30 14.73 -0.64 -0.02
CA PHE A 30 13.29 -0.69 0.13
C PHE A 30 12.77 -1.84 -0.73
N LYS A 31 12.42 -2.95 -0.08
CA LYS A 31 11.68 -4.03 -0.74
C LYS A 31 10.28 -3.51 -1.04
N ASN A 32 9.96 -3.37 -2.32
CA ASN A 32 8.60 -3.01 -2.78
C ASN A 32 7.57 -3.93 -2.10
N VAL A 33 6.53 -3.33 -1.51
CA VAL A 33 5.42 -4.10 -0.96
C VAL A 33 4.45 -4.41 -2.10
N ASN A 34 4.18 -5.68 -2.31
CA ASN A 34 3.18 -6.17 -3.25
C ASN A 34 2.42 -7.28 -2.56
N GLN A 35 1.16 -7.05 -2.25
CA GLN A 35 0.32 -7.99 -1.53
C GLN A 35 -0.99 -8.18 -2.28
N GLN A 36 -1.53 -9.39 -2.19
CA GLN A 36 -2.84 -9.71 -2.71
C GLN A 36 -3.53 -10.71 -1.81
N MET A 37 -4.85 -10.67 -1.82
CA MET A 37 -5.68 -11.70 -1.20
C MET A 37 -7.02 -11.82 -1.93
N THR A 38 -7.78 -12.84 -1.56
CA THR A 38 -9.11 -13.07 -2.11
C THR A 38 -10.16 -13.06 -1.00
N LYS A 39 -11.24 -12.31 -1.19
CA LYS A 39 -12.38 -12.22 -0.26
C LYS A 39 -13.69 -12.06 -1.03
N SER A 40 -14.79 -12.56 -0.47
CA SER A 40 -16.14 -12.23 -0.95
C SER A 40 -16.42 -10.75 -0.69
N PHE A 41 -16.78 -10.00 -1.74
CA PHE A 41 -17.01 -8.55 -1.65
C PHE A 41 -18.13 -8.07 -2.57
N SER A 42 -18.00 -8.25 -3.89
CA SER A 42 -19.05 -7.89 -4.86
C SER A 42 -20.11 -8.99 -5.07
N ASP A 43 -19.89 -10.16 -4.49
CA ASP A 43 -20.77 -11.32 -4.45
C ASP A 43 -20.40 -12.13 -3.20
N LEU A 44 -21.39 -12.69 -2.49
CA LEU A 44 -21.15 -13.53 -1.32
C LEU A 44 -20.59 -14.92 -1.69
N ASN A 45 -20.89 -15.39 -2.90
CA ASN A 45 -20.54 -16.73 -3.40
C ASN A 45 -19.31 -16.75 -4.31
N ALA A 46 -18.74 -15.59 -4.63
CA ALA A 46 -17.55 -15.48 -5.46
C ALA A 46 -16.45 -14.68 -4.76
N GLN A 47 -15.20 -15.05 -5.03
CA GLN A 47 -14.04 -14.41 -4.42
C GLN A 47 -13.48 -13.33 -5.35
N ASP A 48 -13.44 -12.10 -4.87
CA ASP A 48 -12.79 -10.99 -5.55
C ASP A 48 -11.34 -10.88 -5.09
N THR A 49 -10.47 -10.39 -5.96
CA THR A 49 -9.04 -10.20 -5.69
C THR A 49 -8.79 -8.77 -5.26
N PHE A 50 -8.27 -8.60 -4.05
CA PHE A 50 -7.75 -7.35 -3.52
C PHE A 50 -6.25 -7.31 -3.73
N LYS A 51 -5.70 -6.20 -4.21
CA LYS A 51 -4.26 -6.04 -4.43
C LYS A 51 -3.76 -4.66 -4.06
N ILE A 52 -2.63 -4.60 -3.36
CA ILE A 52 -1.88 -3.36 -3.15
C ILE A 52 -0.45 -3.46 -3.68
N GLU A 53 0.07 -2.29 -4.10
CA GLU A 53 1.47 -2.09 -4.45
C GLU A 53 1.96 -0.76 -3.86
N LEU A 54 2.99 -0.78 -3.03
CA LEU A 54 3.67 0.43 -2.55
C LEU A 54 4.91 0.69 -3.40
N ASN A 55 4.83 1.74 -4.21
CA ASN A 55 5.84 2.14 -5.17
C ASN A 55 6.53 3.44 -4.73
N GLY A 56 7.79 3.61 -5.10
CA GLY A 56 8.59 4.82 -4.80
C GLY A 56 9.78 4.54 -3.91
N ARG A 57 10.76 5.45 -3.93
CA ARG A 57 12.03 5.31 -3.17
C ARG A 57 12.21 6.32 -2.05
N LYS A 58 11.38 7.37 -2.04
CA LYS A 58 11.37 8.41 -1.03
C LYS A 58 9.93 8.68 -0.57
N PRO A 59 9.68 9.00 0.70
CA PRO A 59 8.33 9.15 1.25
C PRO A 59 7.44 10.10 0.45
N GLU A 60 7.96 11.25 0.03
CA GLU A 60 7.23 12.27 -0.72
C GLU A 60 6.81 11.83 -2.13
N ASN A 61 7.48 10.82 -2.68
CA ASN A 61 7.20 10.25 -4.00
C ASN A 61 6.54 8.86 -3.92
N MET A 62 6.27 8.37 -2.71
CA MET A 62 5.65 7.07 -2.54
C MET A 62 4.17 7.10 -2.89
N VAL A 63 3.69 6.02 -3.51
CA VAL A 63 2.29 5.83 -3.85
C VAL A 63 1.89 4.40 -3.53
N LEU A 64 0.88 4.25 -2.69
CA LEU A 64 0.19 2.97 -2.48
C LEU A 64 -0.96 2.88 -3.48
N VAL A 65 -0.85 1.96 -4.42
CA VAL A 65 -1.88 1.65 -5.41
C VAL A 65 -2.73 0.52 -4.86
N PHE A 66 -4.03 0.73 -4.71
CA PHE A 66 -4.99 -0.30 -4.28
C PHE A 66 -6.00 -0.56 -5.40
N ASN A 67 -6.23 -1.82 -5.75
CA ASN A 67 -7.27 -2.23 -6.68
C ASN A 67 -8.03 -3.47 -6.20
N ILE A 68 -9.26 -3.60 -6.72
CA ILE A 68 -10.11 -4.77 -6.54
C ILE A 68 -10.54 -5.26 -7.94
N LYS A 69 -10.40 -6.57 -8.17
CA LYS A 69 -10.89 -7.24 -9.37
C LYS A 69 -11.94 -8.28 -9.00
N LYS A 70 -13.01 -8.38 -9.79
CA LYS A 70 -13.98 -9.48 -9.62
C LYS A 70 -13.33 -10.84 -9.86
N ALA A 71 -13.98 -11.92 -9.42
CA ALA A 71 -13.62 -13.30 -9.77
C ALA A 71 -13.32 -13.52 -11.27
N GLY A 72 -14.03 -12.81 -12.16
CA GLY A 72 -13.81 -12.83 -13.62
C GLY A 72 -12.65 -11.97 -14.14
N GLY A 73 -11.84 -11.37 -13.27
CA GLY A 73 -10.66 -10.56 -13.61
C GLY A 73 -10.93 -9.09 -13.94
N LYS A 74 -12.19 -8.67 -14.08
CA LYS A 74 -12.56 -7.26 -14.32
C LYS A 74 -12.23 -6.39 -13.11
N GLU A 75 -11.45 -5.34 -13.31
CA GLU A 75 -11.22 -4.31 -12.28
C GLU A 75 -12.51 -3.55 -11.99
N ILE A 76 -12.83 -3.41 -10.71
CA ILE A 76 -14.03 -2.73 -10.20
C ILE A 76 -13.72 -1.60 -9.23
N TYR A 77 -12.46 -1.49 -8.80
CA TYR A 77 -12.00 -0.43 -7.94
C TYR A 77 -10.51 -0.17 -8.16
N HIS A 78 -10.12 1.10 -8.13
CA HIS A 78 -8.74 1.56 -8.24
C HIS A 78 -8.58 2.89 -7.51
N VAL A 79 -7.59 2.99 -6.64
CA VAL A 79 -7.22 4.23 -5.96
C VAL A 79 -5.70 4.30 -5.75
N GLN A 80 -5.17 5.52 -5.74
CA GLN A 80 -3.76 5.80 -5.46
C GLN A 80 -3.68 6.73 -4.25
N LEU A 81 -2.95 6.29 -3.22
CA LEU A 81 -2.75 7.04 -1.97
C LEU A 81 -1.31 7.53 -1.93
N LYS A 82 -1.11 8.84 -1.82
CA LYS A 82 0.24 9.42 -1.72
C LYS A 82 0.81 9.15 -0.33
N GLY A 83 2.09 8.81 -0.27
CA GLY A 83 2.83 8.64 0.98
C GLY A 83 2.79 9.90 1.83
N SER A 84 2.86 11.08 1.20
CA SER A 84 2.73 12.38 1.89
C SER A 84 1.42 12.52 2.65
N ASP A 85 0.31 12.05 2.07
CA ASP A 85 -1.02 12.22 2.65
C ASP A 85 -1.19 11.24 3.82
N LEU A 86 -0.67 10.02 3.65
CA LEU A 86 -0.64 9.01 4.69
C LEU A 86 0.26 9.40 5.88
N ILE A 87 1.31 10.20 5.67
CA ILE A 87 2.21 10.72 6.71
C ILE A 87 1.66 12.01 7.34
N GLY A 88 1.13 12.93 6.53
CA GLY A 88 0.73 14.27 6.99
C GLY A 88 -0.43 14.24 7.99
N ASP A 89 -1.21 13.17 7.97
CA ASP A 89 -2.32 12.92 8.87
C ASP A 89 -1.92 11.76 9.80
N THR A 90 -0.90 11.92 10.66
CA THR A 90 -0.44 10.89 11.61
C THR A 90 -0.54 11.36 13.06
N ASP A 91 -0.48 10.43 14.02
CA ASP A 91 -0.42 10.75 15.45
C ASP A 91 0.68 11.77 15.75
N PRO A 92 0.38 12.93 16.37
CA PRO A 92 1.40 13.92 16.72
C PRO A 92 2.45 13.40 17.70
N ASN A 93 2.21 12.28 18.37
CA ASN A 93 3.18 11.61 19.23
C ASN A 93 4.16 10.72 18.46
N LEU A 94 3.93 10.46 17.17
CA LEU A 94 4.84 9.70 16.33
C LEU A 94 5.87 10.64 15.71
N ASP A 95 7.15 10.46 16.06
CA ASP A 95 8.25 11.18 15.44
C ASP A 95 8.53 10.63 14.04
N LEU A 96 8.02 11.33 13.02
CA LEU A 96 8.28 11.07 11.60
C LEU A 96 9.20 12.14 10.99
N SER A 97 10.06 12.79 11.79
CA SER A 97 11.00 13.80 11.29
C SER A 97 12.09 13.22 10.38
N LYS A 98 12.39 11.92 10.52
CA LYS A 98 13.41 11.22 9.75
C LYS A 98 12.80 10.43 8.60
N GLU A 99 13.42 10.52 7.43
CA GLU A 99 13.00 9.79 6.22
C GLU A 99 12.90 8.28 6.46
N LYS A 100 13.86 7.68 7.18
CA LYS A 100 13.83 6.24 7.50
C LYS A 100 12.58 5.83 8.30
N ASP A 101 12.15 6.68 9.22
CA ASP A 101 11.00 6.40 10.09
C ASP A 101 9.70 6.55 9.27
N GLN A 102 9.63 7.55 8.38
CA GLN A 102 8.56 7.70 7.39
C GLN A 102 8.45 6.47 6.46
N MET A 103 9.58 5.99 5.93
CA MET A 103 9.63 4.80 5.07
C MET A 103 9.14 3.56 5.81
N THR A 104 9.56 3.39 7.06
CA THR A 104 9.12 2.29 7.93
C THR A 104 7.63 2.38 8.20
N PHE A 105 7.13 3.58 8.53
CA PHE A 105 5.72 3.83 8.76
C PHE A 105 4.86 3.50 7.53
N LEU A 106 5.21 4.00 6.34
CA LEU A 106 4.53 3.70 5.08
C LEU A 106 4.50 2.19 4.78
N LYS A 107 5.61 1.50 5.03
CA LYS A 107 5.67 0.04 4.90
C LYS A 107 4.73 -0.65 5.89
N THR A 108 4.67 -0.21 7.14
CA THR A 108 3.71 -0.73 8.13
C THR A 108 2.25 -0.50 7.69
N ILE A 109 1.94 0.62 7.04
CA ILE A 109 0.61 0.83 6.46
C ILE A 109 0.31 -0.24 5.42
N ALA A 110 1.22 -0.42 4.47
CA ALA A 110 1.05 -1.40 3.40
C ALA A 110 0.96 -2.83 3.95
N ASP A 111 1.83 -3.18 4.91
CA ASP A 111 1.86 -4.51 5.51
C ASP A 111 0.55 -4.87 6.25
N ASN A 112 -0.12 -3.88 6.83
CA ASN A 112 -1.38 -4.04 7.55
C ASN A 112 -2.62 -3.65 6.73
N PHE A 113 -2.47 -3.34 5.44
CA PHE A 113 -3.57 -2.82 4.62
C PHE A 113 -4.74 -3.81 4.54
N PHE A 114 -4.44 -5.11 4.52
CA PHE A 114 -5.40 -6.20 4.51
C PHE A 114 -5.57 -6.88 5.87
N ALA A 115 -5.40 -6.15 6.97
CA ALA A 115 -5.75 -6.65 8.30
C ALA A 115 -7.23 -7.11 8.34
N GLU A 116 -7.52 -8.14 9.13
CA GLU A 116 -8.84 -8.77 9.17
C GLU A 116 -9.95 -7.78 9.57
N ASP A 117 -9.64 -6.85 10.48
CA ASP A 117 -10.55 -5.81 10.94
C ASP A 117 -10.92 -4.78 9.86
N ASN A 118 -10.19 -4.76 8.74
CA ASN A 118 -10.52 -3.94 7.58
C ASN A 118 -11.63 -4.55 6.71
N PHE A 119 -11.96 -5.83 6.91
CA PHE A 119 -13.06 -6.51 6.22
C PHE A 119 -14.31 -6.48 7.12
N LEU A 120 -15.42 -6.00 6.56
CA LEU A 120 -16.66 -5.77 7.29
C LEU A 120 -17.72 -6.72 6.74
N GLU A 121 -18.16 -7.67 7.55
CA GLU A 121 -19.04 -8.75 7.11
C GLU A 121 -20.32 -8.74 7.97
N PRO A 122 -21.41 -8.07 7.55
CA PRO A 122 -21.60 -7.29 6.31
C PRO A 122 -21.06 -5.85 6.40
N ALA A 123 -21.10 -5.12 5.28
CA ALA A 123 -20.76 -3.69 5.23
C ALA A 123 -21.60 -2.83 6.18
N VAL A 124 -22.90 -3.15 6.28
CA VAL A 124 -23.88 -2.44 7.12
C VAL A 124 -24.80 -3.47 7.78
N LEU A 125 -24.99 -3.37 9.10
CA LEU A 125 -25.91 -4.25 9.81
C LEU A 125 -27.38 -3.84 9.55
N PRO A 126 -28.32 -4.80 9.52
CA PRO A 126 -29.75 -4.51 9.30
C PRO A 126 -30.36 -3.50 10.29
N GLU A 127 -29.84 -3.45 11.52
CA GLU A 127 -30.24 -2.56 12.60
C GLU A 127 -29.60 -1.17 12.53
N ASP A 128 -28.50 -1.02 11.79
CA ASP A 128 -27.75 0.25 11.75
C ASP A 128 -28.59 1.36 11.12
N LYS A 129 -28.38 2.59 11.60
CA LYS A 129 -29.04 3.80 11.10
C LYS A 129 -28.00 4.71 10.46
N ALA A 130 -28.32 5.19 9.26
CA ALA A 130 -27.50 6.18 8.60
C ALA A 130 -27.40 7.47 9.44
N ASP A 131 -26.17 7.88 9.73
CA ASP A 131 -25.84 9.15 10.39
C ASP A 131 -25.41 10.21 9.34
N ASN A 132 -24.70 11.25 9.79
CA ASN A 132 -24.21 12.33 8.93
C ASN A 132 -22.95 11.97 8.13
N TYR A 133 -22.30 10.85 8.44
CA TYR A 133 -21.10 10.35 7.77
C TYR A 133 -21.42 9.40 6.61
N VAL A 134 -22.70 9.07 6.41
CA VAL A 134 -23.22 8.34 5.25
C VAL A 134 -23.46 9.32 4.08
N PRO A 135 -22.59 9.34 3.04
CA PRO A 135 -22.76 10.25 1.91
C PRO A 135 -23.92 9.84 0.97
N ASP A 136 -24.28 8.56 0.96
CA ASP A 136 -25.31 8.00 0.08
C ASP A 136 -26.23 7.06 0.87
N LYS A 137 -27.37 7.60 1.31
CA LYS A 137 -28.38 6.86 2.08
C LYS A 137 -29.05 5.76 1.25
N VAL A 138 -29.10 5.89 -0.08
CA VAL A 138 -29.70 4.88 -0.95
C VAL A 138 -28.80 3.66 -1.00
N LEU A 139 -27.49 3.86 -1.19
CA LEU A 139 -26.49 2.79 -1.11
C LEU A 139 -26.49 2.14 0.28
N TYR A 140 -26.58 2.94 1.34
CA TYR A 140 -26.60 2.41 2.70
C TYR A 140 -27.76 1.44 2.93
N GLU A 141 -28.98 1.81 2.51
CA GLU A 141 -30.16 0.94 2.59
C GLU A 141 -30.11 -0.26 1.62
N GLU A 142 -29.42 -0.13 0.49
CA GLU A 142 -29.12 -1.26 -0.40
C GLU A 142 -28.26 -2.30 0.31
N LEU A 143 -27.15 -1.87 0.94
CA LEU A 143 -26.19 -2.74 1.62
C LEU A 143 -26.82 -3.47 2.82
N LYS A 144 -27.74 -2.83 3.54
CA LYS A 144 -28.51 -3.48 4.62
C LYS A 144 -29.31 -4.68 4.12
N LYS A 145 -29.85 -4.59 2.90
CA LYS A 145 -30.69 -5.64 2.29
C LYS A 145 -29.84 -6.72 1.64
N SER A 146 -28.82 -6.33 0.87
CA SER A 146 -27.96 -7.27 0.14
C SER A 146 -27.02 -8.02 1.07
N ARG A 147 -26.71 -7.45 2.25
CA ARG A 147 -25.77 -8.00 3.22
C ARG A 147 -24.35 -8.18 2.66
N LEU A 148 -24.03 -7.48 1.56
CA LEU A 148 -22.70 -7.53 0.96
C LEU A 148 -21.65 -7.00 1.91
N ASN A 149 -20.43 -7.54 1.78
CA ASN A 149 -19.31 -7.18 2.62
C ASN A 149 -18.75 -5.79 2.25
N GLY A 150 -18.16 -5.14 3.23
CA GLY A 150 -17.48 -3.86 3.11
C GLY A 150 -15.98 -4.03 3.30
N PHE A 151 -15.24 -3.01 2.90
CA PHE A 151 -13.83 -2.88 3.19
C PHE A 151 -13.55 -1.45 3.65
N LYS A 152 -12.81 -1.29 4.74
CA LYS A 152 -12.35 0.01 5.21
C LYS A 152 -10.86 0.15 4.98
N TYR A 153 -10.41 1.35 4.66
CA TYR A 153 -8.99 1.69 4.66
C TYR A 153 -8.82 3.17 5.00
N ARG A 154 -7.65 3.50 5.54
CA ARG A 154 -7.32 4.86 5.92
C ARG A 154 -6.79 5.68 4.75
N LEU A 155 -7.17 6.94 4.71
CA LEU A 155 -6.53 8.01 3.95
C LEU A 155 -5.53 8.80 4.83
N GLY A 156 -5.61 8.62 6.16
CA GLY A 156 -4.82 9.33 7.18
C GLY A 156 -5.26 8.91 8.60
N LYS A 157 -4.89 9.64 9.65
CA LYS A 157 -5.15 9.30 11.07
C LYS A 157 -6.63 9.35 11.40
N GLU A 158 -7.33 10.38 10.93
CA GLU A 158 -8.73 10.63 11.27
C GLU A 158 -9.67 10.49 10.07
N ASN A 159 -9.19 9.86 9.00
CA ASN A 159 -9.93 9.74 7.76
C ASN A 159 -9.94 8.29 7.28
N ASN A 160 -10.96 7.55 7.67
CA ASN A 160 -11.28 6.24 7.12
C ASN A 160 -12.31 6.38 5.99
N VAL A 161 -12.12 5.55 4.97
CA VAL A 161 -13.07 5.39 3.88
C VAL A 161 -13.56 3.96 3.87
N TYR A 162 -14.88 3.83 3.85
CA TYR A 162 -15.55 2.55 3.83
C TYR A 162 -16.20 2.37 2.47
N ILE A 163 -15.79 1.32 1.77
CA ILE A 163 -16.25 0.99 0.43
C ILE A 163 -17.03 -0.31 0.42
N ALA A 164 -18.03 -0.40 -0.45
CA ALA A 164 -18.78 -1.61 -0.71
C ALA A 164 -19.27 -1.62 -2.16
N TRP A 165 -19.68 -2.80 -2.64
CA TRP A 165 -20.26 -2.96 -3.96
C TRP A 165 -21.75 -2.56 -3.97
N SER A 166 -22.13 -1.70 -4.93
CA SER A 166 -23.54 -1.49 -5.28
C SER A 166 -23.93 -2.47 -6.37
N GLU A 167 -24.87 -3.36 -6.09
CA GLU A 167 -25.50 -4.23 -7.07
C GLU A 167 -26.32 -3.42 -8.06
N LYS A 168 -26.98 -2.36 -7.60
CA LYS A 168 -27.80 -1.50 -8.47
C LYS A 168 -26.94 -0.75 -9.49
N GLU A 169 -25.80 -0.19 -9.06
CA GLU A 169 -24.94 0.60 -9.94
C GLU A 169 -23.77 -0.20 -10.55
N GLN A 170 -23.60 -1.46 -10.17
CA GLN A 170 -22.54 -2.35 -10.64
C GLN A 170 -21.14 -1.73 -10.51
N LYS A 171 -20.88 -1.07 -9.38
CA LYS A 171 -19.58 -0.45 -9.07
C LYS A 171 -19.35 -0.37 -7.57
N VAL A 172 -18.07 -0.24 -7.19
CA VAL A 172 -17.66 0.02 -5.82
C VAL A 172 -17.89 1.49 -5.49
N LYS A 173 -18.51 1.76 -4.34
CA LYS A 173 -18.85 3.10 -3.86
C LYS A 173 -18.46 3.25 -2.40
N ILE A 174 -18.22 4.50 -2.01
CA ILE A 174 -18.02 4.87 -0.61
C ILE A 174 -19.39 4.94 0.05
N TYR A 175 -19.62 4.16 1.10
CA TYR A 175 -20.89 4.14 1.85
C TYR A 175 -20.77 4.81 3.21
N TYR A 176 -19.56 5.02 3.71
CA TYR A 176 -19.29 5.74 4.95
C TYR A 176 -17.94 6.46 4.88
N LYS A 177 -17.88 7.68 5.41
CA LYS A 177 -16.66 8.47 5.54
C LYS A 177 -16.63 9.09 6.93
N CYS A 178 -15.71 8.64 7.75
CA CYS A 178 -15.58 9.05 9.13
C CYS A 178 -14.11 8.95 9.52
N CYS A 179 -13.72 9.77 10.47
CA CYS A 179 -13.03 9.33 11.68
C CYS A 179 -12.54 7.85 11.69
#